data_AF-A0A6P2UT85-F1
#
_entry.id   AF-A0A6P2UT85-F1
#
_cell.length_a   1.000
_cell.length_b   1.000
_cell.length_c   1.000
_cell.angle_alpha   90.00
_cell.angle_beta   90.00
_cell.angle_gamma   90.00
#
_symmetry.space_group_name_H-M   'P 1'
#
loop_
_entity.id
_entity.type
_entity.pdbx_description
1 polymer ?
#
loop_
_entity_poly.entity_id
_entity_poly.type
_entity_poly.pdbx_seq_one_letter_code
_entity_poly.pdbx_strand_id
1 'polypeptide(L)'
;MNLLEAMRVYVAVVEHGGLSGAASELQLDEAQVSERIDGLERYLGCRLLLCRDHDDVACTDAGDAFHVCCRRTLSAVEQATGAAGPHATDRPDRTDAHDAVHAAARDATFPPPPGAAHASTQRLSP
;
A
#
# COMPACT_ATOMS: atom_id res chain seq x y z
N MET A 1 -7.89 14.21 10.53
CA MET A 1 -6.74 13.33 10.85
C MET A 1 -7.27 12.01 11.38
N ASN A 2 -6.73 10.89 10.91
CA ASN A 2 -6.95 9.57 11.49
C ASN A 2 -5.77 9.24 12.42
N LEU A 3 -6.03 9.16 13.73
CA LEU A 3 -4.96 9.04 14.73
C LEU A 3 -4.21 7.72 14.65
N LEU A 4 -4.90 6.60 14.39
CA LEU A 4 -4.25 5.29 14.30
C LEU A 4 -3.34 5.18 13.07
N GLU A 5 -3.78 5.71 11.94
CA GLU A 5 -2.94 5.78 10.74
C GLU A 5 -1.73 6.70 10.96
N ALA A 6 -1.93 7.85 11.60
CA ALA A 6 -0.84 8.77 11.92
C ALA A 6 0.18 8.13 12.89
N MET A 7 -0.28 7.35 13.88
CA MET A 7 0.61 6.58 14.77
C MET A 7 1.41 5.51 14.01
N ARG A 8 0.81 4.81 13.06
CA ARG A 8 1.52 3.82 12.21
C ARG A 8 2.58 4.49 11.35
N VAL A 9 2.23 5.60 10.71
CA VAL A 9 3.16 6.40 9.90
C VAL A 9 4.32 6.90 10.76
N TYR A 10 4.02 7.41 11.95
CA TYR A 10 5.05 7.88 12.88
C TYR A 10 6.03 6.76 13.27
N VAL A 11 5.52 5.58 13.67
CA VAL A 11 6.37 4.44 14.02
C VAL A 11 7.27 4.03 12.84
N ALA A 12 6.72 3.93 11.63
CA ALA A 12 7.51 3.59 10.44
C ALA A 12 8.62 4.62 10.18
N VAL A 13 8.34 5.93 10.31
CA VAL A 13 9.37 6.98 10.12
C VAL A 13 10.48 6.88 11.15
N VAL A 14 10.15 6.56 12.41
CA VAL A 14 11.15 6.36 13.47
C VAL A 14 11.98 5.10 13.24
N GLU A 15 11.37 4.00 12.80
CA GLU A 15 12.06 2.73 12.57
C GLU A 15 12.96 2.76 11.32
N HIS A 16 12.56 3.46 10.26
CA HIS A 16 13.37 3.65 9.04
C HIS A 16 14.34 4.82 9.11
N GLY A 17 14.20 5.71 10.09
CA GLY A 17 15.05 6.89 10.25
C GLY A 17 14.84 7.97 9.18
N GLY A 18 13.74 7.91 8.43
CA GLY A 18 13.48 8.81 7.31
C GLY A 18 12.06 8.69 6.73
N LEU A 19 11.62 9.75 6.06
CA LEU A 19 10.30 9.83 5.42
C LEU A 19 10.20 8.88 4.23
N SER A 20 11.28 8.75 3.45
CA SER A 20 11.31 7.93 2.23
C SER A 20 11.20 6.43 2.53
N GLY A 21 11.86 5.96 3.60
CA GLY A 21 11.77 4.56 4.05
C GLY A 21 10.35 4.20 4.49
N ALA A 22 9.72 5.06 5.29
CA ALA A 22 8.33 4.86 5.71
C ALA A 22 7.32 4.96 4.56
N ALA A 23 7.53 5.89 3.63
CA ALA A 23 6.71 6.02 2.42
C ALA A 23 6.75 4.72 1.59
N SER A 24 7.95 4.16 1.42
CA SER A 24 8.15 2.90 0.70
C SER A 24 7.51 1.70 1.39
N GLU A 25 7.61 1.60 2.72
CA GLU A 25 6.97 0.52 3.49
C GLU A 25 5.44 0.61 3.44
N LEU A 26 4.90 1.81 3.64
CA LEU A 26 3.46 2.04 3.75
C LEU A 26 2.77 2.22 2.39
N GLN A 27 3.52 2.18 1.28
CA GLN A 27 3.03 2.44 -0.08
C GLN A 27 2.33 3.81 -0.19
N LEU A 28 2.88 4.82 0.50
CA LEU A 28 2.39 6.19 0.52
C LEU A 28 3.39 7.12 -0.15
N ASP A 29 2.94 8.29 -0.60
CA ASP A 29 3.84 9.36 -1.02
C ASP A 29 4.49 10.06 0.19
N GLU A 30 5.70 10.59 0.04
CA GLU A 30 6.37 11.36 1.10
C GLU A 30 5.54 12.57 1.56
N ALA A 31 4.81 13.22 0.65
CA ALA A 31 3.90 14.32 0.98
C ALA A 31 2.78 13.87 1.92
N GLN A 32 2.26 12.66 1.70
CA GLN A 32 1.21 12.05 2.51
C GLN A 32 1.70 11.62 3.89
N VAL A 33 2.94 11.15 3.97
CA VAL A 33 3.63 10.82 5.23
C VAL A 33 3.86 12.10 6.05
N SER A 34 4.39 13.13 5.40
CA SER A 34 4.65 14.44 6.00
C SER A 34 3.37 15.07 6.54
N GLU A 35 2.29 15.12 5.75
CA GLU A 35 1.00 15.68 6.19
C GLU A 35 0.44 14.97 7.44
N ARG A 36 0.57 13.64 7.50
CA ARG A 36 0.10 12.84 8.64
C ARG A 36 0.91 13.09 9.90
N ILE A 37 2.23 13.22 9.79
CA ILE A 37 3.10 13.60 10.91
C ILE A 37 2.78 15.02 11.37
N ASP A 38 2.68 15.96 10.45
CA ASP A 38 2.33 17.35 10.74
C ASP A 38 0.98 17.45 11.47
N GLY A 39 -0.01 16.69 11.04
CA GLY A 39 -1.31 16.60 11.72
C GLY A 39 -1.16 16.09 13.15
N LEU A 40 -0.30 15.08 13.35
CA LEU A 40 -0.08 14.45 14.64
C LEU A 40 0.65 15.39 15.61
N GLU A 41 1.71 16.07 15.16
CA GLU A 41 2.43 17.08 15.93
C GLU A 41 1.50 18.23 16.33
N ARG A 42 0.64 18.70 15.41
CA ARG A 42 -0.37 19.74 15.72
C ARG A 42 -1.38 19.27 16.75
N TYR A 43 -1.82 18.02 16.67
CA TYR A 43 -2.79 17.45 17.62
C TYR A 43 -2.20 17.30 19.03
N LEU A 44 -0.94 16.88 19.12
CA LEU A 44 -0.24 16.71 20.39
C LEU A 44 0.29 18.04 20.94
N GLY A 45 0.45 19.06 20.10
CA GLY A 45 1.01 20.35 20.46
C GLY A 45 2.51 20.32 20.73
N CYS A 46 3.21 19.28 20.26
CA CYS A 46 4.65 19.12 20.43
C CYS A 46 5.31 18.55 19.16
N ARG A 47 6.60 18.83 19.01
CA ARG A 47 7.43 18.25 17.94
C ARG A 47 7.93 16.88 18.36
N LEU A 48 7.64 15.87 17.56
CA LEU A 48 8.08 14.49 17.76
C LEU A 48 9.36 14.21 16.97
N LEU A 49 9.51 14.86 15.81
CA LEU A 49 10.64 14.66 14.91
C LEU A 49 11.43 15.97 14.72
N LEU A 50 12.75 15.83 14.63
CA LEU A 50 13.70 16.86 14.25
C LEU A 50 14.26 16.50 12.88
N CYS A 51 13.89 17.24 11.84
CA CYS A 51 14.52 17.10 10.53
C CYS A 51 15.87 17.83 10.57
N ARG A 52 16.97 17.06 10.53
CA ARG A 52 18.32 17.61 10.52
C ARG A 52 18.77 17.94 9.09
N ASP A 53 18.43 17.05 8.16
CA ASP A 53 18.66 17.15 6.71
C ASP A 53 17.54 16.37 5.99
N HIS A 54 17.44 16.51 4.66
CA HIS A 54 16.30 16.04 3.85
C HIS A 54 15.93 14.55 4.04
N ASP A 55 16.87 13.73 4.50
CA ASP A 55 16.71 12.29 4.78
C ASP A 55 17.08 11.89 6.21
N ASP A 56 17.55 12.82 7.05
CA ASP A 56 18.05 12.52 8.39
C ASP A 56 17.06 13.04 9.44
N VAL A 57 16.27 12.11 9.97
CA VAL A 57 15.22 12.37 10.96
C VAL A 57 15.68 11.87 12.32
N ALA A 58 15.76 12.79 13.29
CA ALA A 58 16.05 12.46 14.68
C ALA A 58 14.78 12.54 15.54
N CYS A 59 14.60 11.61 16.49
CA CYS A 59 13.53 11.70 17.48
C CYS A 59 13.86 12.71 18.58
N THR A 60 12.84 13.41 19.07
CA THR A 60 12.92 14.18 20.31
C THR A 60 12.67 13.26 21.51
N ASP A 61 13.03 13.72 22.73
CA ASP A 61 12.69 12.99 23.97
C ASP A 61 11.18 12.70 24.08
N ALA A 62 10.35 13.64 23.63
CA ALA A 62 8.90 13.47 23.55
C ALA A 62 8.50 12.45 22.48
N GLY A 63 9.21 12.44 21.35
CA GLY A 63 9.07 11.46 20.28
C GLY A 63 9.35 10.03 20.76
N ASP A 64 10.46 9.81 21.47
CA ASP A 64 10.80 8.47 22.01
C ASP A 64 9.75 7.96 23.00
N ALA A 65 9.30 8.81 23.92
CA ALA A 65 8.23 8.45 24.86
C ALA A 65 6.92 8.13 24.14
N PHE A 66 6.58 8.91 23.11
CA PHE A 66 5.39 8.71 22.30
C PHE A 66 5.49 7.42 21.46
N HIS A 67 6.65 7.13 20.88
CA HIS A 67 6.91 5.93 20.08
C HIS A 67 6.65 4.64 20.89
N VAL A 68 7.12 4.58 22.14
CA VAL A 68 6.86 3.45 23.04
C VAL A 68 5.35 3.27 23.31
N CYS A 69 4.64 4.38 23.52
CA CYS A 69 3.19 4.37 23.70
C CYS A 69 2.44 3.94 22.42
N CYS A 70 2.87 4.41 21.25
CA CYS A 70 2.31 4.02 19.95
C CYS A 70 2.43 2.52 19.72
N ARG A 71 3.62 1.95 19.90
CA ARG A 71 3.84 0.51 19.71
C ARG A 71 2.94 -0.33 20.61
N ARG A 72 2.77 0.06 21.88
CA ARG A 72 1.86 -0.62 22.82
C ARG A 72 0.40 -0.51 22.37
N THR A 73 -0.01 0.66 21.91
CA THR A 73 -1.39 0.93 21.47
C THR A 73 -1.71 0.16 20.20
N LEU A 74 -0.83 0.21 19.20
CA LEU A 74 -0.98 -0.53 17.94
C LEU A 74 -1.02 -2.03 18.18
N SER A 75 -0.15 -2.55 19.05
CA SER A 75 -0.18 -3.97 19.45
C SER A 75 -1.49 -4.34 20.16
N ALA A 76 -2.03 -3.48 21.02
CA ALA A 76 -3.32 -3.73 21.67
C ALA A 76 -4.48 -3.74 20.66
N VAL A 77 -4.44 -2.83 19.67
CA VAL A 77 -5.41 -2.81 18.57
C VAL A 77 -5.30 -4.07 17.73
N GLU A 78 -4.09 -4.48 17.35
CA GLU A 78 -3.86 -5.72 16.59
C GLU A 78 -4.39 -6.95 17.34
N GLN A 79 -4.10 -7.05 18.65
CA GLN A 79 -4.63 -8.11 19.50
C GLN A 79 -6.16 -8.08 19.56
N ALA A 80 -6.77 -6.90 19.70
CA ALA A 80 -8.22 -6.76 19.69
C ALA A 80 -8.82 -7.19 18.33
N THR A 81 -8.19 -6.81 17.21
CA THR A 81 -8.64 -7.23 15.87
C THR A 81 -8.43 -8.72 15.63
N GLY A 82 -7.37 -9.32 16.15
CA GLY A 82 -7.12 -10.77 16.07
C GLY A 82 -8.07 -11.58 16.94
N ALA A 83 -8.42 -11.07 18.14
CA ALA A 83 -9.38 -11.69 19.05
C ALA A 83 -10.83 -11.59 18.54
N ALA A 84 -11.15 -10.55 17.76
CA ALA A 84 -12.42 -10.49 17.03
C ALA A 84 -12.53 -11.60 15.95
N GLY A 85 -11.41 -12.28 15.63
CA GLY A 85 -11.31 -13.32 14.61
C GLY A 85 -11.62 -12.77 13.21
N PRO A 86 -11.43 -13.56 12.15
CA PRO A 86 -12.21 -13.31 10.95
C PRO A 86 -13.66 -13.50 11.39
N HIS A 87 -14.38 -12.41 11.63
CA HIS A 87 -15.80 -12.44 11.34
C HIS A 87 -15.85 -12.85 9.88
N ALA A 88 -16.11 -14.15 9.68
CA ALA A 88 -16.60 -14.70 8.45
C ALA A 88 -17.82 -13.85 8.08
N THR A 89 -17.56 -12.76 7.37
CA THR A 89 -18.44 -12.35 6.30
C THR A 89 -18.25 -13.41 5.24
N ASP A 90 -18.78 -14.60 5.52
CA ASP A 90 -19.20 -15.55 4.52
C ASP A 90 -20.35 -14.86 3.78
N ARG A 91 -19.98 -13.89 2.95
CA ARG A 91 -20.78 -13.50 1.82
C ARG A 91 -19.88 -13.72 0.62
N PRO A 92 -19.83 -14.94 0.05
CA PRO A 92 -19.49 -15.01 -1.34
C PRO A 92 -20.62 -14.25 -2.04
N ASP A 93 -20.28 -13.24 -2.82
CA ASP A 93 -20.82 -13.07 -4.16
C ASP A 93 -20.67 -11.61 -4.63
N ARG A 94 -20.05 -11.50 -5.81
CA ARG A 94 -20.04 -10.39 -6.75
C ARG A 94 -19.53 -9.04 -6.23
N THR A 95 -18.30 -8.69 -6.62
CA THR A 95 -18.09 -7.82 -7.80
C THR A 95 -16.58 -7.69 -8.03
N ASP A 96 -16.03 -8.60 -8.84
CA ASP A 96 -14.82 -8.33 -9.63
C ASP A 96 -15.22 -7.35 -10.73
N ALA A 97 -15.10 -6.06 -10.49
CA ALA A 97 -15.01 -5.04 -11.53
C ALA A 97 -14.59 -3.71 -10.88
N HIS A 98 -13.73 -2.97 -11.58
CA HIS A 98 -13.22 -1.63 -11.24
C HIS A 98 -11.93 -1.61 -10.40
N ASP A 99 -10.79 -1.97 -10.99
CA ASP A 99 -9.89 -0.97 -11.60
C ASP A 99 -8.59 -1.63 -12.09
N ALA A 100 -8.62 -2.09 -13.34
CA ALA A 100 -7.43 -2.39 -14.12
C ALA A 100 -7.41 -1.46 -15.33
N VAL A 101 -7.17 -0.17 -15.09
CA VAL A 101 -6.94 0.82 -16.15
C VAL A 101 -5.58 1.45 -15.92
N HIS A 102 -4.51 0.67 -16.12
CA HIS A 102 -3.25 1.19 -16.67
C HIS A 102 -2.33 0.02 -17.05
N ALA A 103 -1.77 0.08 -18.26
CA ALA A 103 -0.85 -0.87 -18.92
C ALA A 103 -1.56 -2.07 -19.60
N ALA A 104 -1.33 -2.40 -20.87
CA ALA A 104 -0.26 -2.03 -21.77
C ALA A 104 -0.75 -2.06 -23.23
N ALA A 105 -0.50 -0.96 -23.94
CA ALA A 105 -0.28 -1.03 -25.37
C ALA A 105 1.09 -1.68 -25.61
N ARG A 106 1.11 -2.81 -26.33
CA ARG A 106 2.16 -3.13 -27.30
C ARG A 106 1.86 -4.44 -28.04
N ASP A 107 1.78 -4.29 -29.36
CA ASP A 107 2.36 -5.19 -30.36
C ASP A 107 1.80 -6.62 -30.44
N ALA A 108 0.81 -6.81 -31.32
CA ALA A 108 0.58 -8.10 -31.96
C ALA A 108 -0.10 -7.89 -33.33
N THR A 109 0.73 -7.85 -34.36
CA THR A 109 0.41 -8.25 -35.74
C THR A 109 -0.61 -9.39 -35.74
N PHE A 110 -1.80 -9.11 -36.23
CA PHE A 110 -2.84 -10.11 -36.45
C PHE A 110 -2.43 -11.01 -37.62
N PRO A 111 -2.20 -12.33 -37.43
CA PRO A 111 -2.05 -13.23 -38.57
C PRO A 111 -3.43 -13.41 -39.24
N PRO A 112 -3.52 -13.44 -40.57
CA PRO A 112 -4.79 -13.57 -41.26
C PRO A 112 -5.46 -14.93 -40.98
N PRO A 113 -6.80 -15.00 -41.02
CA PRO A 113 -7.54 -16.22 -40.71
C PRO A 113 -7.32 -17.32 -41.78
N PRO A 114 -7.26 -18.60 -41.40
CA PRO A 114 -7.13 -19.69 -42.34
C PRO A 114 -8.48 -19.95 -43.02
N GLY A 115 -8.57 -19.74 -44.33
CA GLY A 115 -9.81 -20.02 -45.04
C GLY A 115 -9.91 -19.43 -46.44
N ALA A 116 -8.87 -19.54 -47.26
CA ALA A 116 -8.98 -19.23 -48.69
C ALA A 116 -8.20 -20.25 -49.54
N ALA A 117 -8.96 -21.26 -49.98
CA ALA A 117 -9.01 -21.77 -51.34
C ALA A 117 -7.98 -22.79 -51.89
N HIS A 118 -8.56 -23.63 -52.76
CA HIS A 118 -8.01 -24.54 -53.79
C HIS A 118 -7.62 -25.96 -53.32
N ALA A 119 -8.45 -26.97 -53.51
CA ALA A 119 -8.75 -27.70 -54.77
C ALA A 119 -7.55 -28.50 -55.32
N SER A 120 -7.58 -29.84 -55.19
CA SER A 120 -7.42 -30.82 -56.29
C SER A 120 -7.09 -32.25 -55.81
N THR A 121 -7.90 -33.20 -56.29
CA THR A 121 -7.49 -34.49 -56.86
C THR A 121 -6.64 -35.47 -56.03
N GLN A 122 -7.24 -36.57 -55.56
CA GLN A 122 -6.87 -37.91 -56.06
C GLN A 122 -7.94 -38.98 -55.76
N ARG A 123 -8.20 -39.79 -56.79
CA ARG A 123 -8.93 -41.06 -56.80
C ARG A 123 -8.38 -42.04 -55.74
N LEU A 124 -9.22 -42.97 -55.25
CA LEU A 124 -9.13 -44.40 -55.60
C LEU A 124 -10.29 -45.20 -54.98
N SER A 125 -10.88 -46.06 -55.80
CA SER A 125 -11.90 -47.09 -55.49
C SER A 125 -11.29 -48.28 -54.71
N PRO A 126 -12.09 -49.26 -54.28
CA PRO A 126 -12.60 -50.30 -55.19
C PRO A 126 -14.13 -50.46 -55.19
#